data_AF-A0A2D4MF30-F1
#
_entry.id   AF-A0A2D4MF30-F1
#
_cell.length_a   1.000
_cell.length_b   1.000
_cell.length_c   1.000
_cell.angle_alpha   90.00
_cell.angle_beta   90.00
_cell.angle_gamma   90.00
#
_symmetry.space_group_name_H-M   'P 1'
#
loop_
_entity.id
_entity.type
_entity.pdbx_description
1 polymer ?
#
loop_
_entity_poly.entity_id
_entity_poly.type
_entity_poly.pdbx_seq_one_letter_code
_entity_poly.pdbx_strand_id
1 'polypeptide(L)'
;AGPLEITKEKMMDGMDEIYQVYTRYAVRTKLPREVHVRFTKKIRTEILQKARDDLLKYKGKDIVALKQIPRKVRDLRREYQFLTKILIKKEVNYRWLIPEGLTFIW
;
A
#
# COMPACT_ATOMS: atom_id res chain seq x y z
N ALA A 1 -1.24 -15.07 18.39
CA ALA A 1 -1.65 -13.74 17.92
C ALA A 1 -2.83 -13.93 16.98
N GLY A 2 -3.99 -13.37 17.34
CA GLY A 2 -5.29 -13.78 16.82
C GLY A 2 -5.55 -13.35 15.36
N PRO A 3 -6.26 -14.18 14.58
CA PRO A 3 -6.79 -13.78 13.29
C PRO A 3 -7.75 -12.60 13.51
N LEU A 4 -7.67 -11.58 12.65
CA LEU A 4 -8.61 -10.46 12.53
C LEU A 4 -9.83 -10.54 13.48
N GLU A 5 -9.82 -9.84 14.63
CA GLU A 5 -11.02 -9.66 15.49
C GLU A 5 -12.17 -8.92 14.77
N ILE A 6 -11.94 -8.53 13.52
CA ILE A 6 -12.95 -8.02 12.62
C ILE A 6 -13.63 -9.24 11.99
N THR A 7 -14.88 -9.47 12.36
CA THR A 7 -15.73 -10.50 11.76
C THR A 7 -15.70 -10.38 10.24
N LYS A 8 -15.63 -11.51 9.51
CA LYS A 8 -15.61 -11.53 8.03
C LYS A 8 -16.75 -10.69 7.43
N GLU A 9 -17.91 -10.70 8.08
CA GLU A 9 -19.10 -9.92 7.74
C GLU A 9 -18.84 -8.41 7.78
N LYS A 10 -18.19 -7.89 8.83
CA LYS A 10 -17.82 -6.47 8.94
C LYS A 10 -16.82 -6.05 7.88
N MET A 11 -15.92 -6.97 7.49
CA MET A 11 -14.99 -6.69 6.38
C MET A 11 -15.70 -6.63 5.04
N MET A 12 -16.65 -7.54 4.79
CA MET A 12 -17.43 -7.58 3.56
C MET A 12 -18.33 -6.35 3.42
N ASP A 13 -18.98 -5.93 4.50
CA ASP A 13 -19.79 -4.69 4.53
C ASP A 13 -18.93 -3.42 4.30
N GLY A 14 -17.64 -3.49 4.67
CA GLY A 14 -16.67 -2.43 4.44
C GLY A 14 -16.09 -2.33 3.04
N MET A 15 -16.33 -3.31 2.16
CA MET A 15 -15.80 -3.35 0.80
C MET A 15 -16.79 -2.71 -0.17
N ASP A 16 -16.35 -1.65 -0.83
CA ASP A 16 -17.15 -0.89 -1.79
C ASP A 16 -16.95 -1.44 -3.21
N GLU A 17 -15.70 -1.45 -3.68
CA GLU A 17 -15.33 -1.89 -5.02
C GLU A 17 -14.10 -2.81 -4.98
N ILE A 18 -14.13 -3.89 -5.74
CA ILE A 18 -13.00 -4.81 -5.90
C ILE A 18 -12.78 -5.03 -7.39
N TYR A 19 -11.58 -4.73 -7.87
CA TYR A 19 -11.22 -4.97 -9.26
C TYR A 19 -9.76 -5.38 -9.42
N GLN A 20 -9.49 -6.21 -10.42
CA GLN A 20 -8.14 -6.57 -10.82
C GLN A 20 -7.62 -5.55 -11.84
N VAL A 21 -6.41 -5.04 -11.62
CA VAL A 21 -5.82 -4.06 -12.54
C VAL A 21 -5.15 -4.78 -13.70
N TYR A 22 -5.63 -4.49 -14.91
CA TYR A 22 -5.02 -5.00 -16.12
C TYR A 22 -3.99 -4.01 -16.67
N THR A 23 -2.70 -4.28 -16.43
CA THR A 23 -1.61 -3.51 -17.05
C THR A 23 -0.89 -4.34 -18.11
N ARG A 24 -0.57 -3.72 -19.26
CA ARG A 24 0.25 -4.35 -20.31
C ARG A 24 1.62 -4.78 -19.76
N TYR A 25 2.13 -4.05 -18.77
CA TYR A 25 3.38 -4.37 -18.09
C TYR A 25 3.32 -5.75 -17.41
N ALA A 26 2.30 -6.00 -16.59
CA ALA A 26 2.16 -7.28 -15.88
C ALA A 26 2.04 -8.46 -16.84
N VAL A 27 1.32 -8.30 -17.95
CA VAL A 27 1.17 -9.33 -18.99
C VAL A 27 2.51 -9.63 -19.66
N ARG A 28 3.24 -8.60 -20.09
CA ARG A 28 4.54 -8.75 -20.77
C ARG A 28 5.60 -9.38 -19.88
N THR A 29 5.58 -9.05 -18.59
CA THR A 29 6.58 -9.50 -17.61
C THR A 29 6.16 -10.76 -16.84
N LYS A 30 4.98 -11.32 -17.13
CA LYS A 30 4.41 -12.48 -16.44
C LYS A 30 4.30 -12.29 -14.90
N LEU A 31 4.08 -11.05 -14.46
CA LEU A 31 3.90 -10.72 -13.04
C LEU A 31 2.45 -11.03 -12.59
N PRO A 32 2.25 -11.42 -11.31
CA PRO A 32 0.92 -11.51 -10.74
C PRO A 32 0.23 -10.14 -10.81
N ARG A 33 -1.06 -10.16 -11.18
CA ARG A 33 -1.84 -8.93 -11.34
C ARG A 33 -2.23 -8.36 -9.98
N GLU A 34 -2.21 -7.05 -9.88
CA GLU A 34 -2.62 -6.32 -8.68
C GLU A 34 -4.15 -6.34 -8.53
N VAL A 35 -4.62 -6.46 -7.29
CA VAL A 35 -6.05 -6.34 -6.94
C VAL A 35 -6.22 -5.08 -6.12
N HIS A 36 -7.10 -4.20 -6.58
CA HIS A 36 -7.47 -3.00 -5.86
C HIS A 36 -8.78 -3.25 -5.13
N VAL A 37 -8.76 -2.95 -3.84
CA VAL A 37 -9.95 -2.98 -2.99
C VAL A 37 -10.18 -1.59 -2.44
N ARG A 38 -11.37 -1.06 -2.68
CA ARG A 38 -11.88 0.17 -2.10
C ARG A 38 -12.61 -0.18 -0.82
N PHE A 39 -12.11 0.36 0.29
CA PHE A 39 -12.69 0.17 1.61
C PHE A 39 -13.27 1.47 2.15
N THR A 40 -14.22 1.35 3.07
CA THR A 40 -14.59 2.44 3.97
C THR A 40 -13.39 2.83 4.85
N LYS A 41 -13.25 4.13 5.18
CA LYS A 41 -12.01 4.71 5.72
C LYS A 41 -11.45 4.01 6.97
N LYS A 42 -12.31 3.52 7.88
CA LYS A 42 -11.90 2.91 9.16
C LYS A 42 -11.20 1.55 8.99
N ILE A 43 -11.74 0.68 8.13
CA ILE A 43 -11.21 -0.68 7.93
C ILE A 43 -9.88 -0.65 7.19
N ARG A 44 -9.69 0.31 6.27
CA ARG A 44 -8.45 0.47 5.50
C ARG A 44 -7.22 0.65 6.39
N THR A 45 -7.32 1.47 7.44
CA THR A 45 -6.18 1.79 8.32
C THR A 45 -5.77 0.60 9.16
N GLU A 46 -6.74 -0.15 9.68
CA GLU A 46 -6.49 -1.36 10.48
C GLU A 46 -5.81 -2.46 9.65
N ILE A 47 -6.25 -2.68 8.41
CA ILE A 47 -5.62 -3.64 7.49
C ILE A 47 -4.17 -3.24 7.19
N LEU A 48 -3.92 -1.95 6.93
CA LEU A 48 -2.57 -1.47 6.63
C LEU A 48 -1.64 -1.53 7.84
N GLN A 49 -2.16 -1.40 9.06
CA GLN A 49 -1.37 -1.55 10.28
C GLN A 49 -1.01 -3.02 10.50
N LYS A 50 -1.99 -3.92 10.46
CA LYS A 50 -1.73 -5.37 10.59
C LYS A 50 -0.83 -5.92 9.49
N ALA A 51 -0.97 -5.46 8.26
CA ALA A 51 -0.09 -5.90 7.17
C ALA A 51 1.37 -5.42 7.30
N ARG A 52 1.63 -4.43 8.16
CA ARG A 52 3.01 -4.04 8.52
C ARG A 52 3.57 -4.91 9.63
N ASP A 53 2.74 -5.26 10.61
CA ASP A 53 3.14 -6.03 11.77
C ASP A 53 3.30 -7.53 11.42
N ASP A 54 2.35 -8.08 10.65
CA ASP A 54 2.29 -9.48 10.26
C ASP A 54 2.38 -9.66 8.74
N LEU A 55 3.20 -10.62 8.30
CA LEU A 55 3.27 -11.03 6.89
C LEU A 55 2.00 -11.78 6.51
N LEU A 56 1.20 -11.22 5.60
CA LEU A 56 -0.03 -11.86 5.14
C LEU A 56 0.31 -13.08 4.27
N LYS A 57 -0.20 -14.26 4.64
CA LYS A 57 -0.01 -15.49 3.86
C LYS A 57 -1.33 -15.99 3.31
N TYR A 58 -1.34 -16.35 2.03
CA TYR A 58 -2.49 -16.98 1.39
C TYR A 58 -2.01 -18.10 0.48
N LYS A 59 -2.56 -19.31 0.68
CA LYS A 59 -2.20 -20.51 -0.09
C LYS A 59 -0.68 -20.74 -0.16
N GLY A 60 0.02 -20.52 0.95
CA GLY A 60 1.48 -20.68 1.05
C GLY A 60 2.30 -19.59 0.35
N LYS A 61 1.67 -18.52 -0.17
CA LYS A 61 2.34 -17.37 -0.77
C LYS A 61 2.20 -16.15 0.12
N ASP A 62 3.26 -15.37 0.18
CA ASP A 62 3.26 -14.10 0.89
C ASP A 62 2.57 -13.03 0.03
N ILE A 63 1.64 -12.32 0.64
CA ILE A 63 0.89 -11.22 0.02
C ILE A 63 1.35 -9.93 0.68
N VAL A 64 1.65 -8.93 -0.14
CA VAL A 64 1.97 -7.59 0.32
C VAL A 64 0.77 -6.68 0.08
N ALA A 65 0.26 -6.06 1.13
CA ALA A 65 -0.79 -5.06 1.04
C ALA A 65 -0.19 -3.65 1.08
N LEU A 66 -0.43 -2.85 0.04
CA LEU A 66 0.10 -1.48 -0.09
C LEU A 66 -1.02 -0.46 -0.21
N LYS A 67 -0.74 0.76 0.28
CA LYS A 67 -1.64 1.90 0.10
C LYS A 67 -1.59 2.37 -1.36
N GLN A 68 -2.73 2.33 -2.06
CA GLN A 68 -2.82 2.91 -3.41
C GLN A 68 -2.55 4.42 -3.39
N ILE A 69 -1.60 4.86 -4.21
CA ILE A 69 -1.23 6.27 -4.43
C ILE A 69 -1.64 6.66 -5.86
N PRO A 70 -2.40 7.75 -6.04
CA PRO A 70 -2.76 8.25 -7.36
C PRO A 70 -1.55 8.49 -8.25
N ARG A 71 -1.69 8.21 -9.55
CA ARG A 71 -0.58 8.34 -10.51
C ARG A 71 0.02 9.74 -10.55
N LYS A 72 -0.82 10.79 -10.55
CA LYS A 72 -0.37 12.20 -10.52
C LYS A 72 0.61 12.47 -9.36
N VAL A 73 0.28 12.00 -8.16
CA VAL A 73 1.14 12.15 -6.97
C VAL A 73 2.43 11.35 -7.12
N ARG A 74 2.39 10.18 -7.76
CA ARG A 74 3.58 9.36 -8.01
C ARG A 74 4.54 10.03 -8.98
N ASP A 75 4.02 10.67 -10.03
CA ASP A 75 4.81 11.37 -11.03
C ASP A 75 5.51 12.59 -10.41
N LEU A 76 4.80 13.39 -9.60
CA LEU A 76 5.38 14.51 -8.85
C LEU A 76 6.50 14.07 -7.90
N ARG A 77 6.31 12.96 -7.18
CA ARG A 77 7.34 12.40 -6.28
C ARG A 77 8.58 11.87 -7.00
N ARG A 78 8.49 11.60 -8.30
CA ARG A 78 9.61 11.05 -9.09
C ARG A 78 10.74 12.08 -9.21
N GLU A 79 10.42 13.36 -9.29
CA GLU A 79 11.40 14.45 -9.35
C GLU A 79 12.25 14.52 -8.07
N TYR A 80 11.63 14.26 -6.92
CA TYR A 80 12.28 14.29 -5.61
C TYR A 80 12.94 12.95 -5.21
N GLN A 81 13.06 11.98 -6.13
CA GLN A 81 13.66 10.68 -5.85
C GLN A 81 15.14 10.77 -5.45
N PHE A 82 15.85 11.82 -5.85
CA PHE A 82 17.23 12.04 -5.42
C PHE A 82 17.32 12.35 -3.91
N LEU A 83 16.38 13.14 -3.37
CA LEU A 83 16.34 13.48 -1.95
C LEU A 83 16.08 12.24 -1.09
N THR A 84 15.15 11.38 -1.49
CA THR A 84 14.86 10.16 -0.72
C THR A 84 16.06 9.22 -0.68
N LYS A 85 16.83 9.10 -1.77
CA LYS A 85 18.08 8.32 -1.75
C LYS A 85 19.08 8.86 -0.73
N ILE A 86 19.22 10.19 -0.62
CA ILE A 86 20.12 10.83 0.35
C ILE A 86 19.61 10.59 1.78
N LEU A 87 18.31 10.75 2.03
CA LEU A 87 17.70 10.55 3.35
C LEU A 87 17.84 9.09 3.82
N ILE A 88 17.61 8.12 2.93
CA ILE A 88 17.82 6.70 3.22
C ILE A 88 19.29 6.44 3.56
N LYS A 89 20.22 7.02 2.80
CA LYS A 89 21.67 6.87 3.05
C LYS A 89 22.09 7.45 4.40
N LYS A 90 21.41 8.50 4.87
CA LYS A 90 21.65 9.13 6.18
C LYS A 90 20.83 8.49 7.31
N GLU A 91 20.10 7.41 7.03
CA GLU A 91 19.21 6.74 7.99
C GLU A 91 18.16 7.66 8.63
N VAL A 92 17.78 8.73 7.91
CA VAL A 92 16.80 9.71 8.40
C VAL A 92 15.39 9.21 8.10
N ASN A 93 14.55 9.18 9.14
CA ASN A 93 13.15 8.86 9.02
C ASN A 93 12.40 9.97 8.27
N TYR A 94 11.81 9.62 7.12
CA TYR A 94 11.01 10.54 6.33
C TYR A 94 9.62 10.00 6.03
N ARG A 95 8.66 10.91 5.85
CA ARG A 95 7.29 10.62 5.45
C ARG A 95 6.86 11.58 4.34
N TRP A 96 6.27 11.03 3.30
CA TRP A 96 5.65 11.81 2.23
C TRP A 96 4.31 12.40 2.68
N LEU A 97 4.15 13.69 2.50
CA LEU A 97 2.85 14.35 2.56
C LEU A 97 2.11 14.15 1.21
N ILE A 98 0.80 14.31 1.25
CA ILE A 98 -0.09 14.27 0.07
C ILE A 98 -0.77 15.65 0.02
N PRO A 99 -0.74 16.38 -1.11
CA PRO A 99 -0.31 15.97 -2.44
C PRO A 99 1.20 16.06 -2.70
N GLU A 100 1.87 17.08 -2.14
CA GLU A 100 3.31 17.32 -2.25
C GLU A 100 3.90 17.67 -0.87
N GLY A 101 5.21 17.49 -0.70
CA GLY A 101 5.93 17.74 0.54
C GLY A 101 6.53 16.49 1.19
N LEU A 102 7.67 16.66 1.85
CA LEU A 102 8.38 15.60 2.54
C LEU A 102 8.73 16.09 3.95
N THR A 103 8.28 15.34 4.95
CA THR A 103 8.59 15.59 6.35
C THR A 103 9.67 14.62 6.78
N PHE A 104 10.66 15.10 7.53
CA PHE A 104 11.69 14.27 8.11
C PHE A 104 11.93 14.73 9.55
N ILE A 105 12.29 13.78 10.40
CA ILE A 105 12.65 14.04 11.80
C ILE A 105 14.16 13.78 11.88
N TRP A 106 14.90 14.78 12.35
CA TRP A 106 16.35 14.75 12.54
C TRP A 106 16.66 14.69 14.03
#